data_AF-A0A3D0Z549-F1
#
_entry.id   AF-A0A3D0Z549-F1
#
_cell.length_a   1.000
_cell.length_b   1.000
_cell.length_c   1.000
_cell.angle_alpha   90.00
_cell.angle_beta   90.00
_cell.angle_gamma   90.00
#
_symmetry.space_group_name_H-M   'P 1'
#
loop_
_entity.id
_entity.type
_entity.pdbx_description
1 polymer ?
#
loop_
_entity_poly.entity_id
_entity_poly.type
_entity_poly.pdbx_seq_one_letter_code
_entity_poly.pdbx_strand_id
1 'polypeptide(L)' 'MENLLKYLNMVTDNRQEKKVLHKMSDVIGLVFLAMLANANEWTEIETFGKEHEPFLQVIAAVYV' A
#
# COMPACT_ATOMS: atom_id res chain seq x y z
N MET A 1 -4.09 -11.82 9.89
CA MET A 1 -3.69 -10.43 9.60
C MET A 1 -2.38 -10.03 10.28
N GLU A 2 -2.16 -10.37 11.55
CA GLU A 2 -0.93 -10.02 12.29
C GLU A 2 0.38 -10.47 11.61
N ASN A 3 0.40 -11.68 11.05
CA ASN A 3 1.59 -12.19 10.35
C ASN A 3 1.92 -11.38 9.10
N LEU A 4 0.92 -10.97 8.32
CA LEU A 4 1.12 -10.17 7.10
C LEU A 4 1.73 -8.82 7.46
N LEU A 5 1.19 -8.12 8.46
CA LEU A 5 1.73 -6.84 8.92
C LEU A 5 3.18 -6.98 9.43
N LYS A 6 3.49 -8.08 10.14
CA LYS A 6 4.85 -8.36 10.57
C LYS A 6 5.81 -8.52 9.40
N TYR A 7 5.40 -9.21 8.33
CA TYR A 7 6.20 -9.32 7.11
C TYR A 7 6.35 -7.99 6.38
N LEU A 8 5.28 -7.20 6.27
CA LEU A 8 5.33 -5.88 5.64
C LEU A 8 6.27 -4.92 6.39
N ASN A 9 6.27 -4.97 7.73
CA ASN A 9 7.15 -4.17 8.56
C ASN A 9 8.61 -4.67 8.58
N MET A 10 8.89 -5.91 8.16
CA MET A 10 10.25 -6.41 7.98
C MET A 10 10.91 -5.90 6.69
N VAL A 11 10.12 -5.39 5.73
CA VAL A 11 10.66 -4.87 4.48
C VAL A 11 11.46 -3.60 4.78
N THR A 12 12.76 -3.69 4.57
CA THR A 12 13.65 -2.53 4.72
C THR A 12 13.43 -1.59 3.54
N ASP A 13 13.04 -0.35 3.84
CA ASP A 13 12.86 0.70 2.84
C ASP A 13 14.21 1.36 2.53
N ASN A 14 14.78 1.07 1.36
CA ASN A 14 16.05 1.62 0.89
C ASN A 14 15.89 2.89 0.02
N ARG A 15 14.67 3.45 -0.05
CA ARG A 15 14.39 4.64 -0.86
C ARG A 15 15.04 5.87 -0.24
N GLN A 16 15.27 6.88 -1.06
CA GLN A 16 15.83 8.15 -0.60
C GLN A 16 14.82 8.87 0.31
N GLU A 17 15.13 9.03 1.60
CA GLU A 17 14.22 9.58 2.62
C GLU A 17 13.52 10.89 2.20
N LYS A 18 14.25 11.80 1.53
CA LYS A 18 13.72 13.08 1.05
C LYS A 18 12.62 12.96 -0.03
N LYS A 19 12.43 11.77 -0.60
CA LYS A 19 11.44 11.48 -1.64
C LYS A 19 10.35 10.53 -1.17
N VAL A 20 10.34 10.15 0.11
CA VAL A 20 9.35 9.23 0.67
C VAL A 20 8.14 10.02 1.16
N LEU A 21 7.02 9.93 0.41
CA LEU A 21 5.73 10.51 0.79
C LEU A 21 4.82 9.52 1.52
N HIS A 22 4.96 8.23 1.23
CA HIS A 22 4.16 7.15 1.79
C HIS A 22 5.05 6.03 2.33
N LYS A 23 4.62 5.39 3.42
CA LYS A 23 5.34 4.25 3.99
C LYS A 23 5.37 3.10 2.99
N MET A 24 6.45 2.30 3.03
CA MET A 24 6.57 1.13 2.15
C MET A 24 5.42 0.14 2.36
N SER A 25 4.96 -0.04 3.61
CA SER A 25 3.81 -0.87 3.96
C SER A 25 2.54 -0.49 3.21
N ASP A 26 2.28 0.81 3.07
CA ASP A 26 1.05 1.33 2.47
C ASP A 26 1.05 1.10 0.96
N VAL A 27 2.22 1.29 0.33
CA VAL A 27 2.43 1.00 -1.10
C VAL A 27 2.25 -0.48 -1.39
N ILE A 28 2.84 -1.36 -0.57
CA ILE A 28 2.68 -2.81 -0.75
C ILE A 28 1.22 -3.23 -0.52
N GLY A 29 0.56 -2.67 0.49
CA GLY A 29 -0.87 -2.93 0.76
C GLY A 29 -1.76 -2.51 -0.40
N LEU A 30 -1.54 -1.33 -0.98
CA LEU A 30 -2.24 -0.85 -2.17
C LEU A 30 -2.07 -1.81 -3.34
N VAL A 31 -0.82 -2.16 -3.68
CA VAL A 31 -0.53 -3.06 -4.81
C VAL A 31 -1.14 -4.44 -4.57
N PHE A 32 -1.09 -4.96 -3.35
CA PHE A 32 -1.72 -6.24 -3.00
C PHE A 32 -3.23 -6.22 -3.19
N LEU A 33 -3.93 -5.18 -2.71
CA LEU A 33 -5.38 -5.03 -2.89
C LEU A 33 -5.76 -4.85 -4.37
N ALA A 34 -5.00 -4.05 -5.10
CA ALA A 34 -5.23 -3.82 -6.52
C ALA A 34 -5.04 -5.11 -7.35
N MET A 35 -4.00 -5.90 -7.06
CA MET A 35 -3.80 -7.22 -7.67
C MET A 35 -4.96 -8.18 -7.38
N LEU A 36 -5.52 -8.16 -6.17
CA LEU A 36 -6.72 -8.95 -5.85
C LEU A 36 -7.96 -8.49 -6.63
N ALA A 37 -8.04 -7.20 -6.96
CA ALA A 37 -9.06 -6.63 -7.83
C ALA A 37 -8.76 -6.81 -9.33
N ASN A 38 -7.75 -7.62 -9.68
CA ASN A 38 -7.30 -7.88 -11.04
C ASN A 38 -6.78 -6.63 -11.79
N ALA A 39 -6.33 -5.61 -11.05
CA ALA A 39 -5.56 -4.50 -11.60
C ALA A 39 -4.08 -4.91 -11.67
N ASN A 40 -3.60 -5.10 -12.89
CA ASN A 40 -2.27 -5.65 -13.17
C ASN A 40 -1.31 -4.58 -13.69
N GLU A 41 -1.81 -3.52 -14.32
CA GLU A 41 -0.99 -2.40 -14.78
C GLU A 41 -0.90 -1.28 -13.73
N TRP A 42 0.21 -0.52 -13.75
CA TRP A 42 0.40 0.62 -12.85
C TRP A 42 -0.72 1.65 -12.95
N THR A 43 -1.23 1.90 -14.16
CA THR A 43 -2.36 2.80 -14.41
C THR A 43 -3.65 2.30 -13.78
N GLU A 44 -3.88 0.99 -13.79
CA GLU A 44 -5.04 0.36 -13.17
C GLU A 44 -4.94 0.41 -11.65
N ILE A 45 -3.74 0.16 -11.10
CA ILE A 45 -3.47 0.28 -9.66
C ILE A 45 -3.65 1.73 -9.19
N GLU A 46 -3.21 2.71 -9.97
CA GLU A 46 -3.42 4.13 -9.68
C GLU A 46 -4.91 4.47 -9.68
N THR A 47 -5.65 3.99 -10.69
CA THR A 47 -7.10 4.18 -10.79
C THR A 47 -7.80 3.55 -9.58
N PHE A 48 -7.47 2.31 -9.24
CA PHE A 48 -7.99 1.61 -8.07
C PHE A 48 -7.74 2.41 -6.79
N GLY A 49 -6.52 2.93 -6.60
CA GLY A 49 -6.13 3.72 -5.44
C GLY A 49 -6.94 5.02 -5.31
N LYS A 50 -7.21 5.70 -6.42
CA LYS A 50 -8.04 6.93 -6.44
C LYS A 50 -9.51 6.64 -6.14
N GLU A 51 -10.05 5.56 -6.72
CA GLU A 51 -11.45 5.18 -6.50
C GLU A 51 -11.73 4.72 -5.07
N HIS A 52 -10.73 4.09 -4.42
CA HIS A 52 -10.86 3.53 -3.07
C HIS A 52 -10.09 4.33 -2.02
N GLU A 53 -9.70 5.58 -2.32
CA GLU A 53 -8.91 6.43 -1.42
C GLU A 53 -9.50 6.52 0.00
N PRO A 54 -10.82 6.76 0.19
CA PRO A 54 -11.39 6.85 1.54
C PRO A 54 -11.20 5.56 2.35
N PHE A 55 -11.31 4.40 1.69
CA PHE A 55 -11.12 3.10 2.32
C PHE A 55 -9.65 2.85 2.68
N LEU A 56 -8.74 3.21 1.77
CA LEU A 56 -7.29 3.06 1.97
C LEU A 56 -6.78 3.96 3.11
N GLN A 57 -7.33 5.17 3.26
CA GLN A 57 -7.02 6.06 4.38
C GLN A 57 -7.47 5.47 5.73
N VAL A 58 -8.64 4.82 5.79
CA VAL A 58 -9.10 4.14 7.01
C VAL A 58 -8.17 2.98 7.38
N ILE A 59 -7.76 2.18 6.40
CA ILE A 59 -6.79 1.09 6.64
C ILE A 59 -5.46 1.67 7.14
N ALA A 60 -4.95 2.73 6.52
CA ALA A 60 -3.72 3.37 6.94
C ALA A 60 -3.81 3.95 8.37
N ALA A 61 -4.99 4.41 8.81
CA ALA A 61 -5.19 4.94 10.16
C ALA A 61 -5.40 3.86 11.24
N VAL A 62 -5.95 2.69 10.87
CA VAL A 62 -6.31 1.62 11.83
C VAL A 62 -5.14 0.68 12.13
N TYR A 63 -4.17 0.57 11.23
CA TYR A 63 -3.02 -0.34 11.36
C TYR A 63 -1.69 0.38 11.61
N VAL A 64 -1.72 1.68 11.92
CA VAL A 64 -0.57 2.51 12.32
C VAL A 64 -0.60 2.82 13.81
#